data_AF-A0A7C3ZM07-F1
#
_entry.id   AF-A0A7C3ZM07-F1
#
_cell.length_a   1.000
_cell.length_b   1.000
_cell.length_c   1.000
_cell.angle_alpha   90.00
_cell.angle_beta   90.00
_cell.angle_gamma   90.00
#
_symmetry.space_group_name_H-M   'P 1'
#
loop_
_entity.id
_entity.type
_entity.pdbx_description
1 polymer ?
#
loop_
_entity_poly.entity_id
_entity_poly.type
_entity_poly.pdbx_seq_one_letter_code
_entity_poly.pdbx_strand_id
1 'polypeptide(L)'
;MVKDNRDRVRRVLALTLGLNLVVLCIKVVVGYITGSLSLLADALHSVTDSANNVLGLVTNHLATPQPDREHPYGHQKFDAIGALGIAAFLGMACFEIFSSAVERILTPGPKAVQISPGELWLLLLVLGINIFVAFYERKVGQRLGSSILVADAKHTMSDVWVTILVIAGLIAVWQGQVWHLPQLLWLDVVLAFPVALLVFKSGYEVLQENLPWLVDRMAVAPEAIHAVAMSVPGIINCHDIASRGVVGRQVFIEMHAIVDAPDVATAHKITEEVEARLEARFAPVRV
;
A
#
# COMPACT_ATOMS: atom_id res chain seq x y z
N MET A 1 19.94 21.49 -16.42
CA MET A 1 20.33 20.16 -15.88
C MET A 1 19.30 19.75 -14.84
N VAL A 2 18.52 18.71 -15.11
CA VAL A 2 17.67 18.07 -14.08
C VAL A 2 18.62 17.45 -13.05
N LYS A 3 18.65 17.99 -11.83
CA LYS A 3 19.46 17.39 -10.75
C LYS A 3 18.87 16.03 -10.42
N ASP A 4 19.66 14.97 -10.62
CA ASP A 4 19.28 13.63 -10.17
C ASP A 4 19.29 13.61 -8.63
N ASN A 5 18.09 13.73 -8.05
CA ASN A 5 17.88 13.75 -6.61
C ASN A 5 17.48 12.37 -6.06
N ARG A 6 17.50 11.30 -6.89
CA ARG A 6 17.00 9.97 -6.51
C ARG A 6 17.68 9.41 -5.27
N ASP A 7 19.00 9.58 -5.13
CA ASP A 7 19.73 9.12 -3.95
C ASP A 7 19.36 9.89 -2.68
N ARG A 8 19.08 11.19 -2.81
CA ARG A 8 18.64 12.02 -1.68
C ARG A 8 17.23 11.64 -1.25
N VAL A 9 16.33 11.39 -2.21
CA VAL A 9 14.96 10.91 -1.95
C VAL A 9 15.00 9.55 -1.26
N ARG A 10 15.80 8.60 -1.75
CA ARG A 10 15.97 7.27 -1.12
C ARG A 10 16.46 7.35 0.32
N ARG A 11 17.46 8.21 0.60
CA ARG A 11 17.97 8.39 1.97
C ARG A 11 16.91 8.97 2.91
N VAL A 12 16.09 9.89 2.43
CA VAL A 12 14.98 10.46 3.22
C VAL A 12 13.96 9.38 3.52
N LEU A 13 13.49 8.65 2.51
CA LEU A 13 12.54 7.54 2.69
C LEU A 13 13.07 6.46 3.64
N ALA A 14 14.36 6.10 3.56
CA ALA A 14 14.95 5.12 4.47
C ALA A 14 15.01 5.63 5.92
N LEU A 15 15.32 6.91 6.11
CA LEU A 15 15.35 7.53 7.44
C LEU A 15 13.94 7.64 8.04
N THR A 16 12.95 8.01 7.23
CA THR A 16 11.57 8.17 7.69
C THR A 16 10.90 6.82 7.93
N LEU A 17 11.19 5.81 7.12
CA LEU A 17 10.83 4.42 7.41
C LEU A 17 11.38 3.95 8.75
N GLY A 18 12.66 4.23 9.05
CA GLY A 18 13.26 3.90 10.34
C GLY A 18 12.54 4.56 11.52
N LEU A 19 12.15 5.83 11.38
CA LEU A 19 11.36 6.55 12.40
C LEU A 19 9.96 5.97 12.54
N ASN A 20 9.28 5.64 11.44
CA ASN A 20 7.94 5.05 11.45
C ASN A 20 7.95 3.67 12.13
N LEU A 21 9.00 2.86 11.92
CA LEU A 21 9.18 1.59 12.61
C LEU A 21 9.38 1.78 14.12
N VAL A 22 10.16 2.77 14.54
CA VAL A 22 10.32 3.09 15.98
C VAL A 22 8.98 3.51 16.60
N VAL A 23 8.24 4.38 15.92
CA VAL A 23 6.90 4.82 16.35
C VAL A 23 5.94 3.63 16.44
N LEU A 24 5.94 2.74 15.45
CA LEU A 24 5.15 1.53 15.45
C LEU A 24 5.47 0.64 16.66
N CYS A 25 6.74 0.34 16.91
CA CYS A 25 7.15 -0.46 18.05
C CYS A 25 6.67 0.14 19.37
N ILE A 26 6.77 1.45 19.51
CA ILE A 26 6.27 2.17 20.68
C ILE A 26 4.75 2.00 20.83
N LYS A 27 3.98 2.27 19.77
CA LYS A 27 2.50 2.16 19.80
C LYS A 27 2.05 0.75 20.16
N VAL A 28 2.69 -0.29 19.60
CA VAL A 28 2.39 -1.69 19.91
C VAL A 28 2.65 -2.01 21.38
N VAL A 29 3.85 -1.66 21.89
CA VAL A 29 4.22 -1.93 23.29
C VAL A 29 3.28 -1.22 24.26
N VAL A 30 3.02 0.08 24.04
CA VAL A 30 2.11 0.86 24.88
C VAL A 30 0.67 0.35 24.77
N GLY A 31 0.22 -0.03 23.57
CA GLY A 31 -1.10 -0.62 23.33
C GLY A 31 -1.32 -1.92 24.09
N TYR A 32 -0.33 -2.82 24.10
CA TYR A 32 -0.41 -4.07 24.86
C TYR A 32 -0.35 -3.85 26.37
N ILE A 33 0.51 -2.95 26.86
CA ILE A 33 0.63 -2.67 28.31
C ILE A 33 -0.65 -2.01 28.83
N THR A 34 -1.16 -0.99 28.12
CA THR A 34 -2.37 -0.26 28.50
C THR A 34 -3.64 -1.08 28.29
N GLY A 35 -3.60 -2.05 27.37
CA GLY A 35 -4.78 -2.76 26.88
C GLY A 35 -5.72 -1.87 26.08
N SER A 36 -5.26 -0.77 25.47
CA SER A 36 -6.11 0.10 24.67
C SER A 36 -6.40 -0.51 23.29
N LEU A 37 -7.69 -0.68 22.96
CA LEU A 37 -8.08 -1.17 21.64
C LEU A 37 -7.91 -0.09 20.56
N SER A 38 -8.17 1.17 20.89
CA SER A 38 -8.01 2.27 19.94
C SER A 38 -6.54 2.51 19.56
N LEU A 39 -5.62 2.35 20.53
CA LEU A 39 -4.18 2.45 20.28
C LEU A 39 -3.63 1.24 19.51
N LEU A 40 -4.10 0.02 19.81
CA LEU A 40 -3.74 -1.16 19.01
C LEU A 40 -4.24 -1.03 17.57
N ALA A 41 -5.43 -0.46 17.35
CA ALA A 41 -5.95 -0.20 16.01
C ALA A 41 -5.10 0.85 15.26
N ASP A 42 -4.70 1.93 15.92
CA ASP A 42 -3.77 2.93 15.35
C ASP A 42 -2.38 2.31 15.07
N ALA A 43 -1.91 1.40 15.92
CA ALA A 43 -0.68 0.66 15.68
C ALA A 43 -0.79 -0.21 14.41
N LEU A 44 -1.90 -0.96 14.22
CA LEU A 44 -2.13 -1.76 13.01
C LEU A 44 -2.19 -0.93 11.73
N HIS A 45 -2.74 0.28 11.82
CA HIS A 45 -2.69 1.22 10.70
C HIS A 45 -1.23 1.48 10.30
N SER A 46 -0.39 1.89 11.27
CA SER A 46 1.04 2.13 11.04
C SER A 46 1.83 0.87 10.61
N VAL A 47 1.39 -0.34 10.99
CA VAL A 47 1.96 -1.60 10.46
C VAL A 47 1.74 -1.70 8.96
N THR A 48 0.53 -1.40 8.49
CA THR A 48 0.16 -1.51 7.07
C THR A 48 1.05 -0.63 6.21
N ASP A 49 1.31 0.60 6.67
CA ASP A 49 2.14 1.56 5.93
C ASP A 49 3.61 1.15 5.91
N SER A 50 4.11 0.70 7.06
CA SER A 50 5.47 0.18 7.17
C SER A 50 5.64 -1.07 6.30
N ALA A 51 4.66 -1.95 6.29
CA ALA A 51 4.67 -3.17 5.48
C ALA A 51 4.61 -2.88 3.99
N ASN A 52 3.78 -1.93 3.54
CA ASN A 52 3.74 -1.49 2.13
C ASN A 52 5.07 -0.85 1.69
N ASN A 53 5.68 -0.03 2.54
CA ASN A 53 6.99 0.56 2.26
C ASN A 53 8.10 -0.50 2.20
N VAL A 54 8.11 -1.46 3.14
CA VAL A 54 9.05 -2.58 3.13
C VAL A 54 8.83 -3.46 1.91
N LEU A 55 7.58 -3.77 1.57
CA LEU A 55 7.23 -4.51 0.36
C LEU A 55 7.80 -3.78 -0.86
N GLY A 56 7.52 -2.49 -1.04
CA GLY A 56 8.08 -1.70 -2.13
C GLY A 56 9.61 -1.73 -2.22
N LEU A 57 10.31 -1.79 -1.08
CA LEU A 57 11.78 -1.92 -1.03
C LEU A 57 12.27 -3.34 -1.34
N VAL A 58 11.60 -4.37 -0.80
CA VAL A 58 11.96 -5.80 -0.95
C VAL A 58 11.60 -6.33 -2.34
N THR A 59 10.51 -5.85 -2.92
CA THR A 59 10.04 -6.17 -4.27
C THR A 59 11.10 -5.82 -5.32
N ASN A 60 11.94 -4.82 -5.07
CA ASN A 60 13.04 -4.49 -5.97
C ASN A 60 14.13 -5.57 -6.03
N HIS A 61 14.16 -6.52 -5.07
CA HIS A 61 15.11 -7.63 -5.03
C HIS A 61 14.47 -9.00 -5.32
N LEU A 62 13.24 -9.24 -4.86
CA LEU A 62 12.55 -10.53 -5.03
C LEU A 62 11.65 -10.59 -6.27
N ALA A 63 11.08 -9.47 -6.72
CA ALA A 63 10.19 -9.42 -7.87
C ALA A 63 10.95 -9.03 -9.15
N THR A 64 12.17 -9.56 -9.30
CA THR A 64 13.04 -9.27 -10.44
C THR A 64 12.31 -9.62 -11.74
N PRO A 65 12.28 -8.71 -12.74
CA PRO A 65 11.65 -8.99 -14.01
C PRO A 65 12.42 -10.03 -14.84
N GLN A 66 13.63 -10.41 -14.40
CA GLN A 66 14.47 -11.37 -15.10
C GLN A 66 13.84 -12.77 -15.05
N PRO A 67 13.56 -13.38 -16.22
CA PRO A 67 13.10 -14.76 -16.30
C PRO A 67 14.18 -15.75 -15.85
N ASP A 68 13.75 -16.85 -15.26
CA ASP A 68 14.61 -18.02 -15.04
C ASP A 68 13.91 -19.30 -15.55
N ARG A 69 14.55 -20.46 -15.33
CA ARG A 69 14.04 -21.74 -15.84
C ARG A 69 12.71 -22.16 -15.21
N GLU A 70 12.46 -21.77 -13.95
CA GLU A 70 11.23 -22.11 -13.23
C GLU A 70 10.14 -21.05 -13.46
N HIS A 71 10.54 -19.82 -13.77
CA HIS A 71 9.68 -18.66 -13.99
C HIS A 71 10.01 -17.95 -15.33
N PRO A 72 9.56 -18.50 -16.48
CA PRO A 72 9.84 -17.95 -17.82
C PRO A 72 9.26 -16.54 -18.09
N TYR A 73 8.36 -16.08 -17.22
CA TYR A 73 7.75 -14.74 -17.26
C TYR A 73 8.29 -13.81 -16.15
N GLY A 74 9.28 -14.27 -15.38
CA GLY A 74 9.88 -13.54 -14.27
C GLY A 74 9.07 -13.60 -12.97
N HIS A 75 9.53 -12.87 -11.95
CA HIS A 75 9.04 -12.98 -10.57
C HIS A 75 8.08 -11.84 -10.17
N GLN A 76 7.54 -11.12 -11.14
CA GLN A 76 6.79 -9.90 -10.86
C GLN A 76 5.49 -10.13 -10.07
N LYS A 77 4.91 -11.33 -10.12
CA LYS A 77 3.70 -11.69 -9.36
C LYS A 77 3.97 -11.92 -7.86
N PHE A 78 5.21 -12.17 -7.44
CA PHE A 78 5.55 -12.35 -6.02
C PHE A 78 5.28 -11.09 -5.19
N ASP A 79 5.32 -9.91 -5.81
CA ASP A 79 4.94 -8.65 -5.17
C ASP A 79 3.48 -8.67 -4.69
N ALA A 80 2.55 -9.02 -5.57
CA ALA A 80 1.15 -9.11 -5.22
C ALA A 80 0.87 -10.24 -4.22
N ILE A 81 1.62 -11.34 -4.26
CA ILE A 81 1.52 -12.39 -3.23
C ILE A 81 1.92 -11.84 -1.85
N GLY A 82 3.02 -11.09 -1.78
CA GLY A 82 3.44 -10.42 -0.54
C GLY A 82 2.41 -9.41 -0.03
N ALA A 83 1.85 -8.60 -0.93
CA ALA A 83 0.77 -7.66 -0.61
C ALA A 83 -0.49 -8.37 -0.09
N LEU A 84 -0.87 -9.51 -0.67
CA LEU A 84 -1.97 -10.33 -0.15
C LEU A 84 -1.66 -10.91 1.24
N GLY A 85 -0.41 -11.30 1.50
CA GLY A 85 0.03 -11.74 2.83
C GLY A 85 -0.16 -10.64 3.89
N ILE A 86 0.20 -9.40 3.55
CA ILE A 86 -0.01 -8.23 4.41
C ILE A 86 -1.52 -7.99 4.63
N ALA A 87 -2.32 -8.01 3.56
CA ALA A 87 -3.77 -7.84 3.67
C ALA A 87 -4.43 -8.93 4.53
N ALA A 88 -3.97 -10.18 4.42
CA ALA A 88 -4.45 -11.29 5.24
C ALA A 88 -4.06 -11.14 6.72
N PHE A 89 -2.81 -10.74 7.00
CA PHE A 89 -2.37 -10.41 8.37
C PHE A 89 -3.20 -9.29 8.96
N LEU A 90 -3.45 -8.23 8.20
CA LEU A 90 -4.24 -7.10 8.64
C LEU A 90 -5.70 -7.48 8.92
N GLY A 91 -6.29 -8.30 8.04
CA GLY A 91 -7.64 -8.85 8.24
C GLY A 91 -7.75 -9.66 9.54
N MET A 92 -6.75 -10.50 9.83
CA MET A 92 -6.69 -11.26 11.09
C MET A 92 -6.58 -10.34 12.31
N ALA A 93 -5.70 -9.34 12.26
CA ALA A 93 -5.50 -8.41 13.38
C ALA A 93 -6.72 -7.49 13.59
N CYS A 94 -7.37 -7.02 12.52
CA CYS A 94 -8.66 -6.32 12.60
C CYS A 94 -9.74 -7.19 13.23
N PHE A 95 -9.83 -8.47 12.86
CA PHE A 95 -10.78 -9.41 13.45
C PHE A 95 -10.53 -9.62 14.95
N GLU A 96 -9.27 -9.68 15.38
CA GLU A 96 -8.90 -9.78 16.80
C GLU A 96 -9.33 -8.53 17.59
N ILE A 97 -9.07 -7.33 17.06
CA ILE A 97 -9.49 -6.07 17.70
C ILE A 97 -11.02 -6.00 17.78
N PHE A 98 -11.72 -6.35 16.69
CA PHE A 98 -13.18 -6.34 16.66
C PHE A 98 -13.78 -7.34 17.65
N SER A 99 -13.25 -8.57 17.70
CA SER A 99 -13.68 -9.59 18.65
C SER A 99 -13.45 -9.14 20.09
N SER A 100 -12.30 -8.52 20.36
CA SER A 100 -11.98 -7.94 21.68
C SER A 100 -12.90 -6.77 22.05
N ALA A 101 -13.28 -5.93 21.08
CA ALA A 101 -14.25 -4.85 21.29
C ALA A 101 -15.63 -5.40 21.63
N VAL A 102 -16.09 -6.44 20.91
CA VAL A 102 -17.37 -7.11 21.17
C VAL A 102 -17.36 -7.81 22.54
N GLU A 103 -16.28 -8.52 22.90
CA GLU A 103 -16.13 -9.16 24.21
C GLU A 103 -16.26 -8.14 25.36
N ARG A 104 -15.62 -6.96 25.21
CA ARG A 104 -15.72 -5.86 26.18
C ARG A 104 -17.12 -5.27 26.31
N ILE A 105 -17.90 -5.28 25.23
CA ILE A 105 -19.29 -4.79 25.25
C ILE A 105 -20.21 -5.83 25.91
N LEU A 106 -20.01 -7.12 25.62
CA LEU A 106 -20.90 -8.20 26.06
C LEU A 106 -20.62 -8.69 27.49
N THR A 107 -19.40 -8.55 27.97
CA THR A 107 -19.00 -9.02 29.31
C THR A 107 -18.93 -7.83 30.28
N PRO A 108 -19.87 -7.68 31.23
CA PRO A 108 -19.81 -6.60 32.22
C PRO A 108 -18.67 -6.86 33.21
N GLY A 109 -17.51 -6.29 32.92
CA GLY A 109 -16.32 -6.37 33.75
C GLY A 109 -15.14 -5.72 33.03
N PRO A 110 -14.44 -4.74 33.64
CA PRO A 110 -13.44 -4.01 32.91
C PRO A 110 -12.12 -4.80 32.88
N LYS A 111 -11.70 -5.27 31.70
CA LYS A 111 -10.29 -5.10 31.33
C LYS A 111 -10.09 -3.59 31.17
N ALA A 112 -10.01 -2.87 32.29
CA ALA A 112 -9.88 -1.43 32.31
C ALA A 112 -8.61 -1.07 31.55
N VAL A 113 -8.72 -0.13 30.60
CA VAL A 113 -7.53 0.46 30.01
C VAL A 113 -6.78 1.14 31.14
N GLN A 114 -5.62 0.63 31.51
CA GLN A 114 -4.80 1.24 32.56
C GLN A 114 -3.86 2.21 31.88
N ILE A 115 -4.14 3.51 32.04
CA ILE A 115 -3.34 4.56 31.44
C ILE A 115 -2.58 5.26 32.54
N SER A 116 -1.27 5.12 32.51
CA SER A 116 -0.35 5.87 33.34
C SER A 116 0.02 7.20 32.66
N PRO A 117 0.37 8.25 33.43
CA PRO A 117 0.91 9.50 32.86
C PRO A 117 2.15 9.28 32.00
N GLY A 118 2.96 8.25 32.30
CA GLY A 118 4.15 7.90 31.53
C GLY A 118 3.80 7.47 30.10
N GLU A 119 2.77 6.67 29.92
CA GLU A 119 2.32 6.22 28.60
C GLU A 119 1.74 7.37 27.76
N LEU A 120 0.99 8.28 28.38
CA LEU A 120 0.50 9.49 27.69
C LEU A 120 1.65 10.38 27.21
N TRP A 121 2.69 10.58 28.02
CA TRP A 121 3.89 11.31 27.59
C TRP A 121 4.59 10.64 26.43
N LEU A 122 4.63 9.31 26.45
CA LEU A 122 5.24 8.50 25.40
C LEU A 122 4.44 8.61 24.08
N LEU A 123 3.11 8.65 24.14
CA LEU A 123 2.25 8.90 22.98
C LEU A 123 2.37 10.33 22.45
N LEU A 124 2.53 11.33 23.33
CA LEU A 124 2.81 12.71 22.91
C LEU A 124 4.17 12.82 22.22
N LEU A 125 5.18 12.06 22.67
CA LEU A 125 6.46 11.95 22.00
C LEU A 125 6.32 11.33 20.60
N VAL A 126 5.55 10.24 20.48
CA VAL A 126 5.21 9.61 19.19
C VAL A 126 4.53 10.60 18.25
N LEU A 127 3.53 11.35 18.74
CA LEU A 127 2.84 12.38 17.98
C LEU A 127 3.83 13.46 17.48
N GLY A 128 4.73 13.91 18.36
CA GLY A 128 5.78 14.87 17.99
C GLY A 128 6.72 14.35 16.90
N ILE A 129 7.09 13.07 16.95
CA ILE A 129 7.91 12.42 15.91
C ILE A 129 7.16 12.40 14.58
N ASN A 130 5.89 11.95 14.55
CA ASN A 130 5.10 11.89 13.31
C ASN A 130 4.89 13.28 12.69
N ILE A 131 4.62 14.29 13.52
CA ILE A 131 4.51 15.68 13.06
C ILE A 131 5.84 16.13 12.44
N PHE A 132 6.96 15.87 13.12
CA PHE A 132 8.29 16.22 12.61
C PHE A 132 8.58 15.55 11.26
N VAL A 133 8.30 14.24 11.14
CA VAL A 133 8.47 13.47 9.90
C VAL A 133 7.64 14.08 8.78
N ALA A 134 6.33 14.30 8.99
CA ALA A 134 5.43 14.84 7.98
C ALA A 134 5.88 16.24 7.48
N PHE A 135 6.32 17.12 8.39
CA PHE A 135 6.83 18.44 8.00
C PHE A 135 8.19 18.35 7.28
N TYR A 136 9.07 17.45 7.74
CA TYR A 136 10.38 17.24 7.14
C TYR A 136 10.24 16.70 5.71
N GLU A 137 9.47 15.65 5.50
CA GLU A 137 9.19 15.06 4.19
C GLU A 137 8.53 16.05 3.25
N ARG A 138 7.53 16.81 3.72
CA ARG A 138 6.89 17.85 2.90
C ARG A 138 7.90 18.91 2.46
N LYS A 139 8.73 19.40 3.38
CA LYS A 139 9.74 20.44 3.10
C LYS A 139 10.81 19.93 2.14
N VAL A 140 11.25 18.68 2.27
CA VAL A 140 12.27 18.09 1.41
C VAL A 140 11.68 17.69 0.06
N GLY A 141 10.47 17.13 0.03
CA GLY A 141 9.74 16.78 -1.19
C GLY A 141 9.48 17.98 -2.08
N GLN A 142 9.06 19.12 -1.50
CA GLN A 142 8.91 20.37 -2.24
C GLN A 142 10.24 20.92 -2.76
N ARG A 143 11.32 20.84 -1.98
CA ARG A 143 12.66 21.30 -2.43
C ARG A 143 13.25 20.43 -3.53
N LEU A 144 13.01 19.11 -3.48
CA LEU A 144 13.56 18.16 -4.44
C LEU A 144 12.65 17.93 -5.64
N GLY A 145 11.42 18.46 -5.63
CA GLY A 145 10.41 18.22 -6.67
C GLY A 145 9.91 16.78 -6.70
N SER A 146 9.95 16.06 -5.57
CA SER A 146 9.56 14.66 -5.49
C SER A 146 8.09 14.53 -5.13
N SER A 147 7.27 14.04 -6.07
CA SER A 147 5.86 13.73 -5.83
C SER A 147 5.69 12.62 -4.78
N ILE A 148 6.63 11.65 -4.74
CA ILE A 148 6.63 10.54 -3.79
C ILE A 148 6.75 11.06 -2.35
N LEU A 149 7.76 11.90 -2.05
CA LEU A 149 7.93 12.47 -0.71
C LEU A 149 6.76 13.36 -0.29
N VAL A 150 6.12 14.04 -1.24
CA VAL A 150 4.94 14.88 -0.94
C VAL A 150 3.70 14.02 -0.67
N ALA A 151 3.58 12.87 -1.33
CA ALA A 151 2.52 11.90 -1.07
C ALA A 151 2.71 11.24 0.30
N ASP A 152 3.93 10.79 0.61
CA ASP A 152 4.30 10.19 1.90
C ASP A 152 4.02 11.15 3.06
N ALA A 153 4.44 12.42 2.92
CA ALA A 153 4.16 13.45 3.91
C ALA A 153 2.66 13.69 4.17
N LYS A 154 1.81 13.52 3.14
CA LYS A 154 0.35 13.63 3.30
C LYS A 154 -0.20 12.40 4.02
N HIS A 155 0.35 11.22 3.74
CA HIS A 155 0.01 9.99 4.43
C HIS A 155 0.32 10.09 5.92
N THR A 156 1.57 10.43 6.27
CA THR A 156 1.98 10.62 7.67
C THR A 156 1.16 11.70 8.38
N MET A 157 0.69 12.72 7.66
CA MET A 157 -0.22 13.73 8.23
C MET A 157 -1.61 13.15 8.57
N SER A 158 -2.13 12.20 7.79
CA SER A 158 -3.35 11.48 8.16
C SER A 158 -3.12 10.65 9.44
N ASP A 159 -1.96 9.99 9.56
CA ASP A 159 -1.62 9.22 10.76
C ASP A 159 -1.55 10.10 12.01
N VAL A 160 -1.02 11.33 11.87
CA VAL A 160 -1.04 12.35 12.93
C VAL A 160 -2.46 12.62 13.42
N TRP A 161 -3.44 12.77 12.52
CA TRP A 161 -4.83 12.99 12.91
C TRP A 161 -5.43 11.80 13.64
N VAL A 162 -5.15 10.57 13.18
CA VAL A 162 -5.59 9.33 13.84
C VAL A 162 -4.98 9.23 15.24
N THR A 163 -3.68 9.45 15.37
CA THR A 163 -2.99 9.43 16.67
C THR A 163 -3.50 10.53 17.60
N ILE A 164 -3.81 11.74 17.12
CA ILE A 164 -4.44 12.80 17.93
C ILE A 164 -5.80 12.34 18.47
N LEU A 165 -6.63 11.73 17.61
CA LEU A 165 -7.95 11.23 18.00
C LEU A 165 -7.83 10.15 19.09
N VAL A 166 -6.89 9.22 18.96
CA VAL A 166 -6.61 8.19 19.97
C VAL A 166 -6.11 8.80 21.27
N ILE A 167 -5.14 9.73 21.22
CA ILE A 167 -4.61 10.40 22.43
C ILE A 167 -5.73 11.17 23.14
N ALA A 168 -6.57 11.90 22.42
CA ALA A 168 -7.72 12.60 22.99
C ALA A 168 -8.68 11.62 23.69
N GLY A 169 -8.93 10.46 23.07
CA GLY A 169 -9.67 9.36 23.65
C GLY A 169 -9.10 8.85 24.97
N LEU A 170 -7.80 8.58 24.97
CA LEU A 170 -7.06 8.07 26.13
C LEU A 170 -7.01 9.09 27.27
N ILE A 171 -6.85 10.38 26.98
CA ILE A 171 -6.92 11.44 27.99
C ILE A 171 -8.32 11.49 28.63
N ALA A 172 -9.37 11.35 27.82
CA ALA A 172 -10.74 11.32 28.32
C ALA A 172 -11.03 10.08 29.17
N VAL A 173 -10.50 8.91 28.82
CA VAL A 173 -10.55 7.68 29.65
C VAL A 173 -9.81 7.89 30.97
N TRP A 174 -8.61 8.48 30.93
CA TRP A 174 -7.82 8.79 32.13
C TRP A 174 -8.54 9.77 33.06
N GLN A 175 -9.16 10.82 32.52
CA GLN A 175 -10.03 11.71 33.31
C GLN A 175 -11.26 10.96 33.84
N GLY A 176 -11.88 10.08 33.05
CA GLY A 176 -12.96 9.21 33.53
C GLY A 176 -12.59 8.39 34.77
N GLN A 177 -11.36 7.88 34.83
CA GLN A 177 -10.84 7.15 35.99
C GLN A 177 -10.62 8.06 37.21
N VAL A 178 -10.02 9.23 37.02
CA VAL A 178 -9.78 10.20 38.11
C VAL A 178 -11.10 10.72 38.69
N TRP A 179 -12.06 11.04 37.83
CA TRP A 179 -13.34 11.65 38.19
C TRP A 179 -14.46 10.63 38.47
N HIS A 180 -14.16 9.32 38.46
CA HIS A 180 -15.10 8.22 38.71
C HIS A 180 -16.34 8.25 37.80
N LEU A 181 -16.17 8.67 36.54
CA LEU A 181 -17.23 8.74 35.53
C LEU A 181 -17.16 7.50 34.63
N PRO A 182 -18.00 6.46 34.86
CA PRO A 182 -17.91 5.20 34.13
C PRO A 182 -18.22 5.32 32.63
N GLN A 183 -18.92 6.37 32.21
CA GLN A 183 -19.27 6.63 30.81
C GLN A 183 -18.05 6.89 29.93
N LEU A 184 -17.01 7.52 30.47
CA LEU A 184 -15.79 7.87 29.75
C LEU A 184 -14.88 6.65 29.50
N LEU A 185 -15.04 5.56 30.25
CA LEU A 185 -14.28 4.33 30.08
C LEU A 185 -14.61 3.59 28.77
N TRP A 186 -15.80 3.84 28.21
CA TRP A 186 -16.25 3.25 26.95
C TRP A 186 -15.67 3.96 25.72
N LEU A 187 -15.06 5.14 25.91
CA LEU A 187 -14.59 5.97 24.81
C LEU A 187 -13.46 5.30 24.02
N ASP A 188 -12.59 4.51 24.66
CA ASP A 188 -11.56 3.71 23.97
C ASP A 188 -12.19 2.72 22.98
N VAL A 189 -13.28 2.03 23.40
CA VAL A 189 -13.99 1.08 22.54
C VAL A 189 -14.69 1.80 21.40
N VAL A 190 -15.35 2.93 21.69
CA VAL A 190 -16.03 3.74 20.67
C VAL A 190 -15.04 4.28 19.64
N LEU A 191 -13.87 4.74 20.07
CA LEU A 191 -12.82 5.26 19.17
C LEU A 191 -12.06 4.15 18.43
N ALA A 192 -12.05 2.93 18.95
CA ALA A 192 -11.49 1.79 18.24
C ALA A 192 -12.28 1.46 16.96
N PHE A 193 -13.60 1.68 16.91
CA PHE A 193 -14.41 1.42 15.71
C PHE A 193 -14.02 2.23 14.47
N PRO A 194 -13.97 3.58 14.49
CA PRO A 194 -13.59 4.36 13.32
C PRO A 194 -12.15 4.06 12.88
N VAL A 195 -11.22 3.85 13.83
CA VAL A 195 -9.83 3.50 13.50
C VAL A 195 -9.78 2.10 12.87
N ALA A 196 -10.48 1.11 13.42
CA ALA A 196 -10.56 -0.23 12.83
C ALA A 196 -11.19 -0.22 11.43
N LEU A 197 -12.17 0.66 11.17
CA LEU A 197 -12.75 0.84 9.84
C LEU A 197 -11.73 1.40 8.84
N LEU A 198 -10.90 2.35 9.26
CA LEU A 198 -9.80 2.86 8.45
C LEU A 198 -8.81 1.75 8.10
N VAL A 199 -8.41 0.94 9.08
CA VAL A 199 -7.51 -0.19 8.86
C VAL A 199 -8.12 -1.22 7.90
N PHE A 200 -9.39 -1.57 8.09
CA PHE A 200 -10.09 -2.48 7.18
C PHE A 200 -10.13 -1.94 5.75
N LYS A 201 -10.42 -0.64 5.60
CA LYS A 201 -10.38 0.04 4.31
C LYS A 201 -9.00 -0.05 3.67
N SER A 202 -7.92 0.22 4.42
CA SER A 202 -6.55 0.09 3.91
C SER A 202 -6.24 -1.34 3.46
N GLY A 203 -6.63 -2.36 4.23
CA GLY A 203 -6.46 -3.75 3.83
C GLY A 203 -7.24 -4.11 2.56
N TYR A 204 -8.47 -3.58 2.43
CA TYR A 204 -9.30 -3.78 1.24
C TYR A 204 -8.72 -3.08 0.00
N GLU A 205 -8.17 -1.88 0.16
CA GLU A 205 -7.47 -1.15 -0.92
C GLU A 205 -6.26 -1.95 -1.41
N VAL A 206 -5.41 -2.45 -0.50
CA VAL A 206 -4.27 -3.32 -0.85
C VAL A 206 -4.74 -4.55 -1.63
N LEU A 207 -5.84 -5.18 -1.21
CA LEU A 207 -6.43 -6.32 -1.92
C LEU A 207 -6.92 -5.92 -3.33
N GLN A 208 -7.65 -4.82 -3.45
CA GLN A 208 -8.19 -4.36 -4.74
C GLN A 208 -7.11 -3.96 -5.73
N GLU A 209 -5.99 -3.42 -5.27
CA GLU A 209 -4.86 -3.02 -6.11
C GLU A 209 -4.05 -4.22 -6.61
N ASN A 210 -3.89 -5.25 -5.77
CA ASN A 210 -2.98 -6.37 -6.07
C ASN A 210 -3.68 -7.60 -6.68
N LEU A 211 -4.95 -7.85 -6.34
CA LEU A 211 -5.70 -8.99 -6.88
C LEU A 211 -5.84 -8.98 -8.41
N PRO A 212 -6.10 -7.83 -9.09
CA PRO A 212 -6.17 -7.77 -10.55
C PRO A 212 -4.91 -8.27 -11.25
N TRP A 213 -3.74 -8.05 -10.66
CA TRP A 213 -2.46 -8.51 -11.20
C TRP A 213 -2.31 -10.03 -11.14
N LEU A 214 -2.85 -10.66 -10.10
CA LEU A 214 -2.79 -12.11 -9.92
C LEU A 214 -3.76 -12.86 -10.84
N VAL A 215 -4.94 -12.29 -11.06
CA VAL A 215 -6.00 -12.90 -11.90
C VAL A 215 -5.88 -12.55 -13.38
N ASP A 216 -4.76 -11.96 -13.80
CA ASP A 216 -4.51 -11.56 -15.19
C ASP A 216 -5.64 -10.65 -15.75
N ARG A 217 -6.07 -9.66 -14.96
CA ARG A 217 -7.05 -8.67 -15.42
C ARG A 217 -6.50 -7.93 -16.64
N MET A 218 -7.41 -7.64 -17.58
CA MET A 218 -7.16 -6.82 -18.77
C MET A 218 -6.37 -5.55 -18.44
N ALA A 219 -5.19 -5.40 -19.06
CA ALA A 219 -4.32 -4.25 -18.86
C ALA A 219 -4.58 -3.12 -19.86
N VAL A 220 -4.82 -3.50 -21.12
CA VAL A 220 -5.10 -2.59 -22.24
C VAL A 220 -6.34 -3.09 -22.96
N ALA A 221 -7.25 -2.17 -23.27
CA ALA A 221 -8.48 -2.47 -24.00
C ALA A 221 -8.16 -3.11 -25.37
N PRO A 222 -8.81 -4.24 -25.73
CA PRO A 222 -8.63 -4.91 -27.01
C PRO A 222 -8.75 -3.97 -28.22
N GLU A 223 -9.66 -3.00 -28.16
CA GLU A 223 -9.91 -2.02 -29.22
C GLU A 223 -8.70 -1.11 -29.44
N ALA A 224 -7.97 -0.78 -28.38
CA ALA A 224 -6.76 0.04 -28.47
C ALA A 224 -5.61 -0.73 -29.13
N ILE A 225 -5.47 -2.03 -28.82
CA ILE A 225 -4.48 -2.91 -29.46
C ILE A 225 -4.84 -3.13 -30.92
N HIS A 226 -6.12 -3.44 -31.19
CA HIS A 226 -6.64 -3.61 -32.55
C HIS A 226 -6.37 -2.39 -33.43
N ALA A 227 -6.65 -1.18 -32.91
CA ALA A 227 -6.41 0.06 -33.66
C ALA A 227 -4.92 0.27 -33.99
N VAL A 228 -4.00 -0.16 -33.12
CA VAL A 228 -2.56 -0.08 -33.37
C VAL A 228 -2.14 -1.13 -34.40
N ALA A 229 -2.57 -2.37 -34.26
CA ALA A 229 -2.24 -3.45 -35.19
C ALA A 229 -2.74 -3.15 -36.61
N MET A 230 -4.00 -2.71 -36.75
CA MET A 230 -4.60 -2.33 -38.04
C MET A 230 -3.97 -1.09 -38.68
N SER A 231 -3.15 -0.32 -37.94
CA SER A 231 -2.41 0.83 -38.49
C SER A 231 -1.15 0.43 -39.27
N VAL A 232 -0.74 -0.84 -39.16
CA VAL A 232 0.44 -1.39 -39.84
C VAL A 232 0.02 -1.91 -41.22
N PRO A 233 0.64 -1.41 -42.32
CA PRO A 233 0.37 -1.91 -43.66
C PRO A 233 0.64 -3.41 -43.76
N GLY A 234 -0.29 -4.16 -44.37
CA GLY A 234 -0.20 -5.62 -44.51
C GLY A 234 -1.00 -6.41 -43.48
N ILE A 235 -1.55 -5.77 -42.44
CA ILE A 235 -2.53 -6.41 -41.55
C ILE A 235 -3.94 -6.31 -42.16
N ILE A 236 -4.54 -7.45 -42.48
CA ILE A 236 -5.92 -7.55 -42.98
C ILE A 236 -6.91 -7.51 -41.82
N ASN A 237 -6.59 -8.21 -40.73
CA ASN A 237 -7.46 -8.31 -39.55
C ASN A 237 -6.65 -8.67 -38.30
N CYS A 238 -7.17 -8.31 -37.12
CA CYS A 238 -6.63 -8.72 -35.83
C CYS A 238 -7.79 -9.17 -34.92
N HIS A 239 -7.69 -10.35 -34.32
CA HIS A 239 -8.74 -10.95 -33.48
C HIS A 239 -8.12 -11.73 -32.31
N ASP A 240 -8.96 -12.27 -31.43
CA ASP A 240 -8.55 -12.98 -30.20
C ASP A 240 -7.52 -12.21 -29.37
N ILE A 241 -7.75 -10.90 -29.22
CA ILE A 241 -6.84 -10.02 -28.49
C ILE A 241 -7.05 -10.20 -27.00
N ALA A 242 -6.01 -10.64 -26.31
CA ALA A 242 -5.93 -10.70 -24.86
C ALA A 242 -4.79 -9.80 -24.36
N SER A 243 -5.00 -9.16 -23.22
CA SER A 243 -3.92 -8.47 -22.52
C SER A 243 -4.01 -8.75 -21.03
N ARG A 244 -2.85 -8.84 -20.39
CA ARG A 244 -2.71 -8.96 -18.93
C ARG A 244 -1.48 -8.17 -18.51
N GLY A 245 -1.45 -7.62 -17.30
CA GLY A 245 -0.44 -6.59 -17.07
C GLY A 245 -0.80 -5.58 -16.01
N VAL A 246 0.20 -4.78 -15.67
CA VAL A 246 0.02 -3.44 -15.11
C VAL A 246 0.74 -2.46 -16.02
N VAL A 247 -0.01 -1.51 -16.58
CA VAL A 247 0.54 -0.45 -17.45
C VAL A 247 1.60 0.34 -16.70
N GLY A 248 2.74 0.59 -17.34
CA GLY A 248 3.88 1.25 -16.73
C GLY A 248 4.79 0.34 -15.89
N ARG A 249 4.44 -0.95 -15.74
CA ARG A 249 5.28 -1.95 -15.06
C ARG A 249 5.65 -3.13 -15.96
N GLN A 250 4.65 -3.85 -16.46
CA GLN A 250 4.81 -4.90 -17.45
C GLN A 250 3.42 -5.24 -18.01
N VAL A 251 3.30 -5.21 -19.33
CA VAL A 251 2.11 -5.70 -20.04
C VAL A 251 2.50 -6.91 -20.88
N PHE A 252 1.60 -7.87 -20.97
CA PHE A 252 1.64 -8.98 -21.92
C PHE A 252 0.45 -8.84 -22.85
N ILE A 253 0.69 -8.90 -24.15
CA ILE A 253 -0.34 -8.85 -25.18
C ILE A 253 -0.24 -10.15 -25.96
N GLU A 254 -1.37 -10.76 -26.25
CA GLU A 254 -1.48 -11.94 -27.10
C GLU A 254 -2.58 -11.64 -28.11
N MET A 255 -2.34 -11.93 -29.40
CA MET A 255 -3.34 -11.69 -30.45
C MET A 255 -3.14 -12.59 -31.66
N HIS A 256 -4.19 -12.78 -32.44
CA HIS A 256 -4.12 -13.39 -33.75
C HIS A 256 -4.20 -12.31 -34.84
N ALA A 257 -3.22 -12.29 -35.75
CA ALA A 257 -3.18 -11.37 -36.87
C ALA A 257 -3.29 -12.13 -38.20
N ILE A 258 -4.14 -11.62 -39.09
CA ILE A 258 -4.24 -12.08 -40.48
C ILE A 258 -3.41 -11.10 -41.32
N VAL A 259 -2.34 -11.62 -41.94
CA VAL A 259 -1.33 -10.82 -42.65
C VAL A 259 -1.35 -11.13 -44.14
N ASP A 260 -1.36 -10.10 -44.97
CA ASP A 260 -1.14 -10.22 -46.42
C ASP A 260 0.35 -10.22 -46.72
N ALA A 261 0.94 -11.42 -46.87
CA ALA A 261 2.36 -11.58 -47.15
C ALA A 261 2.63 -12.76 -48.09
N PRO A 262 3.56 -12.61 -49.05
CA PRO A 262 3.90 -13.67 -50.00
C PRO A 262 4.76 -14.79 -49.39
N ASP A 263 5.46 -14.52 -48.29
CA ASP A 263 6.38 -15.45 -47.63
C ASP A 263 6.48 -15.18 -46.12
N VAL A 264 7.01 -16.17 -45.37
CA VAL A 264 7.12 -16.11 -43.91
C VAL A 264 8.05 -15.00 -43.43
N ALA A 265 9.11 -14.65 -44.17
CA ALA A 265 10.01 -13.59 -43.76
C ALA A 265 9.35 -12.21 -43.90
N THR A 266 8.53 -12.01 -44.93
CA THR A 266 7.71 -10.80 -45.07
C THR A 266 6.64 -10.72 -43.99
N ALA A 267 5.95 -11.83 -43.69
CA ALA A 267 4.99 -11.88 -42.59
C ALA A 267 5.64 -11.52 -41.24
N HIS A 268 6.82 -12.09 -40.96
CA HIS A 268 7.57 -11.81 -39.73
C HIS A 268 7.98 -10.34 -39.60
N LYS A 269 8.41 -9.69 -40.69
CA LYS A 269 8.72 -8.24 -40.67
C LYS A 269 7.49 -7.38 -40.37
N ILE A 270 6.32 -7.78 -40.88
CA ILE A 270 5.06 -7.07 -40.59
C ILE A 270 4.71 -7.24 -39.11
N THR A 271 4.85 -8.44 -38.54
CA THR A 271 4.60 -8.67 -37.11
C THR A 271 5.61 -7.92 -36.23
N GLU A 272 6.90 -7.87 -36.58
CA GLU A 272 7.91 -7.06 -35.87
C GLU A 272 7.53 -5.57 -35.83
N GLU A 273 6.98 -5.02 -36.93
CA GLU A 273 6.49 -3.64 -36.95
C GLU A 273 5.27 -3.45 -36.03
N VAL A 274 4.36 -4.42 -35.96
CA VAL A 274 3.23 -4.39 -34.99
C VAL A 274 3.76 -4.42 -33.56
N GLU A 275 4.70 -5.31 -33.26
CA GLU A 275 5.34 -5.42 -31.94
C GLU A 275 6.01 -4.09 -31.55
N ALA A 276 6.81 -3.50 -32.44
CA ALA A 276 7.48 -2.22 -32.22
C ALA A 276 6.49 -1.06 -31.96
N ARG A 277 5.36 -1.03 -32.68
CA ARG A 277 4.30 -0.01 -32.49
C ARG A 277 3.61 -0.15 -31.14
N LEU A 278 3.34 -1.38 -30.72
CA LEU A 278 2.75 -1.67 -29.41
C LEU A 278 3.73 -1.35 -28.29
N GLU A 279 5.01 -1.68 -28.46
CA GLU A 279 6.06 -1.31 -27.51
C GLU A 279 6.21 0.20 -27.38
N ALA A 280 6.25 0.93 -28.49
CA ALA A 280 6.31 2.40 -28.45
C ALA A 280 5.13 3.04 -27.69
N ARG A 281 3.96 2.39 -27.66
CA ARG A 281 2.75 2.94 -27.04
C ARG A 281 2.51 2.46 -25.60
N PHE A 282 2.84 1.21 -25.31
CA PHE A 282 2.48 0.55 -24.04
C PHE A 282 3.68 0.05 -23.25
N ALA A 283 4.92 0.41 -23.64
CA ALA A 283 6.13 0.00 -22.93
C ALA A 283 6.05 0.25 -21.41
N PRO A 284 6.58 -0.68 -20.60
CA PRO A 284 7.17 -1.98 -20.97
C PRO A 284 6.11 -3.05 -21.32
N VAL A 285 6.25 -3.70 -22.48
CA VAL A 285 5.32 -4.71 -23.00
C VAL A 285 6.05 -5.92 -23.58
N ARG A 286 5.43 -7.09 -23.53
CA ARG A 286 5.82 -8.30 -24.27
C ARG A 286 4.62 -8.71 -25.11
N VAL A 287 4.79 -8.72 -26.42
CA VAL A 287 3.76 -9.08 -27.40
C VAL A 287 4.01 -10.52 -27.88
#